data_AF-A0A310SCV6-F1
#
_entry.id   AF-A0A310SCV6-F1
#
_cell.length_a   1.000
_cell.length_b   1.000
_cell.length_c   1.000
_cell.angle_alpha   90.00
_cell.angle_beta   90.00
_cell.angle_gamma   90.00
#
_symmetry.space_group_name_H-M   'P 1'
#
loop_
_entity.id
_entity.type
_entity.pdbx_description
1 polymer ?
#
loop_
_entity_poly.entity_id
_entity_poly.type
_entity_poly.pdbx_seq_one_letter_code
_entity_poly.pdbx_strand_id
1 'polypeptide(L)'
;MTDRLRNEVKDSSVGTKGAGIDINMITDDYLNTAVAIDQGLEDTFNVDIEQYRVCAGVAPKVKIVKAIQSHNIVVCMTVDSVNDAPSLKAADIGVAIGITATDVPKQSSQVLIPDDNFAIIVDATEDVPIV
;
A
#
# COMPACT_ATOMS: atom_id res chain seq x y z
N MET A 1 -8.04 10.23 17.46
CA MET A 1 -8.92 9.50 16.54
C MET A 1 -8.30 8.12 16.39
N THR A 2 -9.03 7.05 16.68
CA THR A 2 -8.47 5.69 16.62
C THR A 2 -8.69 5.18 15.21
N ASP A 3 -7.60 4.97 14.47
CA ASP A 3 -7.63 4.22 13.23
C ASP A 3 -7.95 2.75 13.55
N ARG A 4 -8.82 2.13 12.77
CA ARG A 4 -9.28 0.75 13.01
C ARG A 4 -8.77 -0.14 11.88
N LEU A 5 -8.15 -1.25 12.28
CA LEU A 5 -7.79 -2.32 11.35
C LEU A 5 -9.03 -2.80 10.59
N ARG A 6 -8.86 -2.97 9.28
CA ARG A 6 -9.89 -3.51 8.39
C ARG A 6 -9.61 -5.00 8.18
N ASN A 7 -10.56 -5.85 8.59
CA ASN A 7 -10.39 -7.31 8.53
C ASN A 7 -10.15 -7.81 7.09
N GLU A 8 -10.73 -7.14 6.09
CA GLU A 8 -10.55 -7.47 4.66
C GLU A 8 -9.09 -7.39 4.19
N VAL A 9 -8.26 -6.55 4.82
CA VAL A 9 -6.83 -6.43 4.49
C VAL A 9 -6.09 -7.71 4.85
N LYS A 10 -6.49 -8.37 5.94
CA LYS A 10 -5.91 -9.63 6.39
C LYS A 10 -6.27 -10.78 5.45
N ASP A 11 -7.54 -10.90 5.07
CA ASP A 11 -7.97 -11.99 4.19
C ASP A 11 -7.33 -11.86 2.80
N SER A 12 -7.24 -10.63 2.31
CA SER A 12 -6.64 -10.34 1.01
C SER A 12 -5.13 -10.57 1.01
N SER A 13 -4.42 -10.21 2.10
CA SER A 13 -2.97 -10.32 2.16
C SER A 13 -2.45 -11.75 2.10
N VAL A 14 -3.20 -12.68 2.71
CA VAL A 14 -2.90 -14.12 2.63
C VAL A 14 -2.98 -14.61 1.18
N GLY A 15 -3.98 -14.16 0.42
CA GLY A 15 -4.12 -14.49 -1.00
C GLY A 15 -2.97 -13.96 -1.85
N THR A 16 -2.53 -12.73 -1.61
CA THR A 16 -1.47 -12.08 -2.40
C THR A 16 -0.10 -12.75 -2.20
N LYS A 17 0.24 -13.17 -0.97
CA LYS A 17 1.47 -13.96 -0.72
C LYS A 17 1.47 -15.28 -1.51
N GLY A 18 0.31 -15.94 -1.62
CA GLY A 18 0.15 -17.16 -2.41
C GLY A 18 0.39 -16.96 -3.91
N ALA A 19 0.10 -15.76 -4.42
CA ALA A 19 0.30 -15.36 -5.82
C ALA A 19 1.73 -14.89 -6.14
N GLY A 20 2.65 -14.91 -5.16
CA GLY A 20 4.03 -14.44 -5.34
C GLY A 20 4.18 -12.93 -5.35
N ILE A 21 3.21 -12.21 -4.75
CA ILE A 21 3.21 -10.75 -4.68
C ILE A 21 3.60 -10.32 -3.28
N ASP A 22 4.66 -9.53 -3.18
CA ASP A 22 5.13 -8.97 -1.93
C ASP A 22 4.30 -7.74 -1.53
N ILE A 23 3.79 -7.75 -0.29
CA ILE A 23 3.04 -6.63 0.27
C ILE A 23 3.89 -5.94 1.33
N ASN A 24 4.11 -4.64 1.15
CA ASN A 24 4.88 -3.80 2.07
C ASN A 24 4.00 -2.70 2.65
N MET A 25 4.08 -2.48 3.96
CA MET A 25 3.43 -1.35 4.61
C MET A 25 4.35 -0.11 4.59
N ILE A 26 3.82 1.03 4.13
CA ILE A 26 4.51 2.33 4.19
C ILE A 26 3.64 3.29 5.01
N THR A 27 4.12 3.69 6.19
CA THR A 27 3.40 4.61 7.09
C THR A 27 4.33 5.71 7.62
N ASP A 28 3.75 6.87 7.92
CA ASP A 28 4.42 7.99 8.59
C ASP A 28 4.28 7.92 10.11
N ASP A 29 3.60 6.89 10.64
CA ASP A 29 3.45 6.65 12.07
C ASP A 29 4.78 6.24 12.73
N TYR A 30 4.82 6.37 14.06
CA TYR A 30 5.92 5.84 14.85
C TYR A 30 6.05 4.33 14.66
N LEU A 31 7.30 3.86 14.72
CA LEU A 31 7.63 2.45 14.47
C LEU A 31 6.83 1.47 15.36
N ASN A 32 6.65 1.79 16.63
CA ASN A 32 5.86 0.96 17.53
C ASN A 32 4.40 0.82 17.10
N THR A 33 3.80 1.87 16.52
CA THR A 33 2.46 1.83 15.95
C THR A 33 2.43 0.96 14.71
N ALA A 34 3.39 1.14 13.79
CA ALA A 34 3.48 0.33 12.58
C ALA A 34 3.62 -1.18 12.89
N VAL A 35 4.48 -1.52 13.85
CA VAL A 35 4.66 -2.91 14.32
C VAL A 35 3.40 -3.45 14.98
N ALA A 36 2.72 -2.65 15.81
CA ALA A 36 1.47 -3.09 16.46
C ALA A 36 0.34 -3.34 15.45
N ILE A 37 0.28 -2.55 14.37
CA ILE A 37 -0.67 -2.74 13.27
C ILE A 37 -0.36 -4.04 12.53
N ASP A 38 0.90 -4.27 12.15
CA ASP A 38 1.31 -5.49 11.45
C ASP A 38 1.08 -6.76 12.29
N GLN A 39 1.41 -6.72 13.58
CA GLN A 39 1.09 -7.80 14.52
C GLN A 39 -0.41 -8.04 14.65
N GLY A 40 -1.22 -6.98 14.65
CA GLY A 40 -2.68 -7.08 14.63
C GLY A 40 -3.23 -7.72 13.35
N LEU A 41 -2.42 -7.76 12.29
CA LEU A 41 -2.69 -8.42 11.02
C LEU A 41 -1.86 -9.70 10.83
N GLU A 42 -1.32 -10.27 11.91
CA GLU A 42 -0.55 -11.53 11.92
C GLU A 42 0.72 -11.50 11.04
N ASP A 43 1.51 -10.43 11.15
CA ASP A 43 2.79 -10.26 10.43
C ASP A 43 2.59 -10.38 8.90
N THR A 44 1.47 -9.80 8.46
CA THR A 44 1.01 -9.81 7.07
C THR A 44 2.04 -9.15 6.16
N PHE A 45 2.61 -8.03 6.58
CA PHE A 45 3.45 -7.22 5.72
C PHE A 45 4.92 -7.61 5.86
N ASN A 46 5.65 -7.56 4.74
CA ASN A 46 7.10 -7.42 4.83
C ASN A 46 7.38 -6.00 5.29
N VAL A 47 7.34 -5.78 6.60
CA VAL A 47 7.71 -4.48 7.15
C VAL A 47 9.24 -4.44 7.12
N ASP A 48 9.81 -3.94 6.02
CA ASP A 48 11.23 -3.59 5.97
C ASP A 48 11.46 -2.30 6.76
N ILE A 49 11.25 -2.43 8.07
CA ILE A 49 11.34 -1.39 9.07
C ILE A 49 12.72 -0.75 9.05
N GLU A 50 13.76 -1.57 8.81
CA GLU A 50 15.14 -1.15 9.00
C GLU A 50 15.71 -0.43 7.79
N GLN A 51 15.36 -0.81 6.55
CA GLN A 51 15.83 -0.08 5.37
C GLN A 51 15.13 1.27 5.18
N TYR A 52 13.91 1.41 5.69
CA TYR A 52 13.12 2.65 5.59
C TYR A 52 12.97 3.37 6.93
N ARG A 53 13.79 3.05 7.95
CA ARG A 53 13.76 3.57 9.33
C ARG A 53 13.95 5.10 9.47
N VAL A 54 14.07 5.81 8.36
CA VAL A 54 13.95 7.27 8.24
C VAL A 54 12.72 7.64 7.39
N CYS A 55 11.53 7.11 7.73
CA CYS A 55 10.25 7.59 7.17
C CYS A 55 9.41 8.37 8.18
N ALA A 56 9.80 8.42 9.46
CA ALA A 56 9.21 9.29 10.48
C ALA A 56 9.57 10.79 10.31
N GLY A 57 9.94 11.21 9.09
CA GLY A 57 10.37 12.57 8.81
C GLY A 57 10.57 12.81 7.32
N VAL A 58 9.53 13.26 6.63
CA VAL A 58 9.54 13.93 5.31
C VAL A 58 10.47 13.28 4.26
N ALA A 59 10.71 11.97 4.32
CA ALA A 59 11.27 11.24 3.21
C ALA A 59 10.08 10.90 2.28
N PRO A 60 9.98 11.52 1.10
CA PRO A 60 8.78 11.39 0.29
C PRO A 60 8.60 9.93 -0.13
N LYS A 61 7.43 9.33 0.12
CA LYS A 61 7.06 7.96 -0.29
C LYS A 61 7.39 7.67 -1.76
N VAL A 62 7.44 8.72 -2.60
CA VAL A 62 7.97 8.72 -3.97
C VAL A 62 9.38 8.10 -4.10
N LYS A 63 10.31 8.36 -3.16
CA LYS A 63 11.66 7.79 -3.18
C LYS A 63 11.63 6.28 -2.95
N ILE A 64 10.74 5.80 -2.09
CA ILE A 64 10.56 4.36 -1.81
C ILE A 64 10.06 3.68 -3.07
N VAL A 65 9.00 4.21 -3.68
CA VAL A 65 8.46 3.72 -4.95
C VAL A 65 9.56 3.61 -6.01
N LYS A 66 10.34 4.68 -6.21
CA LYS A 66 11.44 4.71 -7.19
C LYS A 66 12.57 3.72 -6.87
N ALA A 67 12.89 3.53 -5.59
CA ALA A 67 13.90 2.57 -5.17
C ALA A 67 13.46 1.13 -5.47
N ILE A 68 12.20 0.78 -5.19
CA ILE A 68 11.64 -0.54 -5.52
C ILE A 68 11.61 -0.72 -7.04
N GLN A 69 11.14 0.28 -7.79
CA GLN A 69 11.14 0.26 -9.26
C GLN A 69 12.53 0.05 -9.87
N SER A 70 13.60 0.57 -9.25
CA SER A 70 14.98 0.39 -9.75
C SER A 70 15.46 -1.08 -9.71
N HIS A 71 14.74 -1.95 -9.02
CA HIS A 71 14.98 -3.39 -9.00
C HIS A 71 14.14 -4.15 -10.04
N ASN A 72 13.52 -3.45 -11.00
CA ASN A 72 12.59 -3.98 -12.00
C ASN A 72 11.34 -4.63 -11.39
N ILE A 73 10.92 -4.15 -10.22
CA ILE A 73 9.70 -4.59 -9.54
C ILE A 73 8.58 -3.61 -9.89
N VAL A 74 7.43 -4.13 -10.30
CA VAL A 74 6.21 -3.33 -10.54
C VAL A 74 5.62 -2.91 -9.20
N VAL A 75 5.42 -1.61 -9.00
CA VAL A 75 4.89 -1.06 -7.75
C VAL A 75 3.40 -0.71 -7.90
N CYS A 76 2.57 -1.41 -7.13
CA CYS A 76 1.19 -1.02 -6.87
C CYS A 76 1.12 -0.28 -5.52
N MET A 77 0.61 0.96 -5.52
CA MET A 77 0.50 1.77 -4.30
C MET A 77 -0.93 2.22 -4.04
N THR A 78 -1.39 2.01 -2.81
CA THR A 78 -2.70 2.46 -2.32
C THR A 78 -2.51 3.65 -1.39
N VAL A 79 -3.34 4.70 -1.52
CA VAL A 79 -3.34 5.84 -0.59
C VAL A 79 -4.75 6.27 -0.23
N ASP A 80 -4.91 6.74 1.00
CA ASP A 80 -6.14 7.31 1.56
C ASP A 80 -6.01 8.84 1.78
N SER A 81 -4.78 9.36 1.88
CA SER A 81 -4.49 10.76 2.22
C SER A 81 -4.15 11.63 1.00
N VAL A 82 -4.54 12.92 1.08
CA VAL A 82 -4.22 13.96 0.08
C VAL A 82 -2.70 14.15 -0.08
N ASN A 83 -1.95 13.97 1.00
CA ASN A 83 -0.51 14.24 1.06
C ASN A 83 0.31 13.23 0.24
N ASP A 84 -0.27 12.07 -0.07
CA ASP A 84 0.40 10.95 -0.73
C ASP A 84 0.12 10.86 -2.24
N ALA A 85 -0.60 11.83 -2.80
CA ALA A 85 -0.87 11.91 -4.24
C ALA A 85 0.39 11.88 -5.12
N PRO A 86 1.55 12.50 -4.75
CA PRO A 86 2.77 12.37 -5.54
C PRO A 86 3.31 10.94 -5.63
N SER A 87 3.19 10.16 -4.56
CA SER A 87 3.64 8.76 -4.55
C SER A 87 2.69 7.85 -5.31
N LEU A 88 1.39 8.16 -5.29
CA LEU A 88 0.38 7.49 -6.12
C LEU A 88 0.69 7.64 -7.62
N LYS A 89 1.11 8.84 -8.05
CA LYS A 89 1.53 9.12 -9.44
C LYS A 89 2.88 8.51 -9.82
N ALA A 90 3.75 8.27 -8.84
CA ALA A 90 5.07 7.70 -9.08
C ALA A 90 5.02 6.17 -9.25
N ALA A 91 4.01 5.52 -8.67
CA ALA A 91 3.79 4.09 -8.78
C ALA A 91 3.45 3.70 -10.22
N ASP A 92 3.78 2.46 -10.59
CA ASP A 92 3.36 1.89 -11.88
C ASP A 92 1.83 1.76 -11.92
N ILE A 93 1.25 1.41 -10.77
CA ILE A 93 -0.20 1.33 -10.56
C ILE A 93 -0.56 2.05 -9.25
N GLY A 94 -1.11 3.25 -9.37
CA GLY A 94 -1.69 4.01 -8.25
C GLY A 94 -3.18 3.71 -8.10
N VAL A 95 -3.57 3.25 -6.92
CA VAL A 95 -4.94 2.86 -6.59
C VAL A 95 -5.50 3.77 -5.50
N ALA A 96 -6.59 4.48 -5.80
CA ALA A 96 -7.37 5.17 -4.78
C ALA A 96 -8.45 4.22 -4.25
N ILE A 97 -8.50 4.03 -2.94
CA ILE A 97 -9.47 3.14 -2.28
C ILE A 97 -10.49 3.96 -1.50
N GLY A 98 -11.75 3.62 -1.71
CA GLY A 98 -12.83 3.84 -0.76
C GLY A 98 -13.82 4.93 -1.11
N ILE A 99 -14.98 4.84 -0.44
CA ILE A 99 -16.01 5.88 -0.48
C ILE A 99 -15.43 7.19 0.07
N THR A 100 -14.56 7.08 1.08
CA THR A 100 -13.94 8.19 1.80
C THR A 100 -12.73 8.81 1.10
N ALA A 101 -12.26 8.24 -0.02
CA ALA A 101 -11.18 8.84 -0.78
C ALA A 101 -11.56 10.26 -1.18
N THR A 102 -10.73 11.22 -0.78
CA THR A 102 -10.90 12.63 -1.16
C THR A 102 -10.63 12.81 -2.66
N ASP A 103 -11.02 13.95 -3.24
CA ASP A 103 -10.92 14.17 -4.69
C ASP A 103 -9.47 14.08 -5.21
N VAL A 104 -8.49 14.37 -4.36
CA VAL A 104 -7.07 14.44 -4.76
C VAL A 104 -6.46 13.06 -5.05
N PRO A 105 -6.57 12.03 -4.16
CA PRO A 105 -6.23 10.65 -4.49
C PRO A 105 -6.95 10.14 -5.74
N LYS A 106 -8.26 10.38 -5.86
CA LYS A 106 -9.07 9.94 -7.01
C LYS A 106 -8.57 10.48 -8.35
N GLN A 107 -8.15 11.75 -8.39
CA GLN A 107 -7.60 12.38 -9.59
C GLN A 107 -6.14 11.99 -9.87
N SER A 108 -5.46 11.40 -8.89
CA SER A 108 -4.05 11.05 -8.98
C SER A 108 -3.81 9.55 -9.23
N SER A 109 -4.84 8.72 -9.04
CA SER A 109 -4.83 7.27 -9.27
C SER A 109 -5.16 6.89 -10.71
N GLN A 110 -4.62 5.77 -11.17
CA GLN A 110 -5.02 5.10 -12.40
C GLN A 110 -6.25 4.19 -12.18
N VAL A 111 -6.39 3.64 -10.98
CA VAL A 111 -7.50 2.75 -10.60
C VAL A 111 -8.25 3.33 -9.40
N LEU A 112 -9.57 3.30 -9.47
CA LEU A 112 -10.45 3.68 -8.38
C LEU A 112 -11.23 2.45 -7.89
N ILE A 113 -11.10 2.13 -6.61
CA ILE A 113 -11.86 1.07 -5.94
C ILE A 113 -12.92 1.75 -5.04
N PRO A 114 -14.19 1.78 -5.45
CA PRO A 114 -15.21 2.60 -4.79
C PRO A 114 -15.80 1.99 -3.53
N ASP A 115 -15.68 0.68 -3.32
CA ASP A 115 -16.36 -0.08 -2.26
C ASP A 115 -15.44 -0.46 -1.08
N ASP A 116 -14.27 0.18 -0.99
CA ASP A 116 -13.26 -0.08 0.05
C ASP A 116 -12.70 -1.51 0.04
N ASN A 117 -13.02 -2.32 -0.97
CA ASN A 117 -12.66 -3.73 -1.01
C ASN A 117 -11.25 -3.97 -1.54
N PHE A 118 -10.29 -4.14 -0.63
CA PHE A 118 -8.89 -4.44 -0.96
C PHE A 118 -8.72 -5.74 -1.76
N ALA A 119 -9.65 -6.71 -1.64
CA ALA A 119 -9.58 -7.97 -2.38
C ALA A 119 -9.58 -7.78 -3.90
N ILE A 120 -10.17 -6.70 -4.39
CA ILE A 120 -10.18 -6.36 -5.82
C ILE A 120 -8.76 -6.16 -6.37
N ILE A 121 -7.82 -5.66 -5.55
CA ILE A 121 -6.41 -5.53 -5.96
C ILE A 121 -5.80 -6.91 -6.16
N VAL A 122 -6.09 -7.84 -5.26
CA VAL A 122 -5.58 -9.21 -5.31
C VAL A 122 -6.14 -9.93 -6.53
N ASP A 123 -7.46 -9.88 -6.71
CA ASP A 123 -8.13 -10.49 -7.87
C ASP A 123 -7.60 -9.93 -9.19
N ALA A 124 -7.35 -8.61 -9.26
CA ALA A 124 -6.80 -7.97 -10.46
C ALA A 124 -5.36 -8.41 -10.77
N THR A 125 -4.62 -8.91 -9.78
CA THR A 125 -3.24 -9.41 -9.98
C THR A 125 -3.20 -10.87 -10.42
N GLU A 126 -4.24 -11.68 -10.16
CA GLU A 126 -4.30 -13.07 -10.61
C GLU A 126 -4.46 -13.20 -12.14
N ASP A 127 -5.09 -12.22 -12.79
CA ASP A 127 -5.35 -12.21 -14.24
C ASP A 127 -4.18 -11.68 -15.09
N VAL A 128 -3.13 -11.12 -14.46
CA VAL A 128 -1.95 -10.62 -15.19
C VAL A 128 -0.84 -11.69 -15.14
N PRO A 129 -0.49 -12.34 -16.26
CA PRO A 129 0.59 -13.31 -16.26
C PRO A 129 1.89 -12.60 -15.86
N ILE A 130 2.44 -13.00 -14.71
CA ILE A 130 3.75 -12.58 -14.25
C ILE A 130 4.77 -13.24 -15.18
N VAL A 131 5.31 -12.46 -16.12
CA VAL A 131 6.34 -12.88 -17.09
C VAL A 131 7.74 -12.64 -16.56
#